data_AF-A0A940BBR3-F1
#
_entry.id   AF-A0A940BBR3-F1
#
_cell.length_a   1.000
_cell.length_b   1.000
_cell.length_c   1.000
_cell.angle_alpha   90.00
_cell.angle_beta   90.00
_cell.angle_gamma   90.00
#
_symmetry.space_group_name_H-M   'P 1'
#
loop_
_entity.id
_entity.type
_entity.pdbx_description
1 polymer ?
#
loop_
_entity_poly.entity_id
_entity_poly.type
_entity_poly.pdbx_seq_one_letter_code
_entity_poly.pdbx_strand_id
1 'polypeptide(L)'
;MELEDIVIEGSHKNFFTPSVNFNAKTGICELSGESFLEDTQEFYKPLIDWLEEYTTKIKKPIAFLIKLTYFNTSTSRCILDLLNVLKD
;
A
#
# COMPACT_ATOMS: atom_id res chain seq x y z
N MET A 1 2.67 -19.49 -9.35
CA MET A 1 2.02 -18.29 -9.91
C MET A 1 2.91 -17.12 -9.55
N GLU A 2 3.21 -16.26 -10.52
CA GLU A 2 3.97 -15.03 -10.25
C GLU A 2 3.03 -14.02 -9.58
N LEU A 3 3.55 -13.26 -8.61
CA LEU A 3 2.79 -12.20 -7.96
C LEU A 3 2.62 -11.06 -8.95
N GLU A 4 1.39 -10.57 -9.12
CA GLU A 4 1.08 -9.48 -10.05
C GLU A 4 1.36 -8.11 -9.43
N ASP A 5 1.65 -7.11 -10.26
CA ASP A 5 1.84 -5.73 -9.82
C ASP A 5 0.49 -5.12 -9.37
N ILE A 6 0.51 -4.21 -8.40
CA ILE A 6 -0.65 -3.38 -8.04
C ILE A 6 -0.45 -1.98 -8.60
N VAL A 7 -1.41 -1.52 -9.39
CA VAL A 7 -1.45 -0.14 -9.89
C VAL A 7 -2.84 0.43 -9.63
N ILE A 8 -2.90 1.47 -8.80
CA ILE A 8 -4.12 2.22 -8.50
C ILE A 8 -3.84 3.69 -8.78
N GLU A 9 -4.64 4.30 -9.65
CA GLU A 9 -4.60 5.74 -9.86
C GLU A 9 -5.39 6.44 -8.75
N GLY A 10 -4.73 7.35 -8.04
CA GLY A 10 -5.36 8.14 -6.99
C GLY A 10 -6.43 9.08 -7.55
N SER A 11 -7.37 9.50 -6.69
CA SER A 11 -8.44 10.40 -7.11
C SER A 11 -8.86 11.35 -6.00
N HIS A 12 -9.27 12.55 -6.41
CA HIS A 12 -9.79 13.59 -5.54
C HIS A 12 -11.22 13.91 -5.94
N LYS A 13 -12.17 13.20 -5.32
CA LYS A 13 -13.61 13.44 -5.50
C LYS A 13 -14.21 13.75 -4.13
N ASN A 14 -15.16 12.93 -3.68
CA ASN A 14 -15.76 13.03 -2.35
C ASN A 14 -14.80 12.54 -1.26
N PHE A 15 -13.90 11.64 -1.64
CA PHE A 15 -12.84 11.06 -0.83
C PHE A 15 -11.51 11.23 -1.57
N PHE A 16 -10.41 11.16 -0.82
CA PHE A 16 -9.05 11.20 -1.39
C PHE A 16 -8.50 9.77 -1.38
N THR A 17 -8.38 9.21 -2.56
CA THR A 17 -7.79 7.89 -2.78
C THR A 17 -6.33 8.08 -3.14
N PRO A 18 -5.38 7.48 -2.40
CA PRO A 18 -3.97 7.60 -2.74
C PRO A 18 -3.66 6.78 -3.99
N SER A 19 -2.60 7.17 -4.69
CA SER A 19 -2.04 6.36 -5.77
C SER A 19 -1.20 5.22 -5.19
N VAL A 20 -1.22 4.07 -5.85
CA VAL A 20 -0.46 2.88 -5.45
C VAL A 20 0.30 2.32 -6.65
N ASN A 21 1.57 2.02 -6.47
CA ASN A 21 2.38 1.32 -7.46
C ASN A 21 3.31 0.32 -6.76
N PHE A 22 2.91 -0.95 -6.73
CA PHE A 22 3.71 -2.05 -6.18
C PHE A 22 4.20 -2.93 -7.31
N ASN A 23 5.52 -3.04 -7.44
CA ASN A 23 6.14 -3.80 -8.51
C ASN A 23 6.79 -5.09 -7.97
N ALA A 24 6.21 -6.24 -8.33
CA ALA A 24 6.64 -7.55 -7.84
C ALA A 24 8.03 -7.97 -8.36
N LYS A 25 8.47 -7.39 -9.49
CA LYS A 25 9.77 -7.70 -10.07
C LYS A 25 10.92 -7.00 -9.35
N THR A 26 10.73 -5.74 -8.99
CA THR A 26 11.77 -4.85 -8.42
C THR A 26 11.69 -4.73 -6.90
N GLY A 27 10.52 -4.99 -6.30
CA GLY A 27 10.29 -4.75 -4.87
C GLY A 27 10.09 -3.28 -4.51
N ILE A 28 9.95 -2.40 -5.50
CA ILE A 28 9.63 -0.99 -5.26
C ILE A 28 8.13 -0.87 -5.08
N CYS A 29 7.71 -0.35 -3.93
CA CYS A 29 6.31 -0.18 -3.55
C CYS A 29 6.08 1.27 -3.15
N GLU A 30 5.28 2.00 -3.92
CA GLU A 30 4.95 3.39 -3.66
C GLU A 30 3.47 3.56 -3.27
N LEU A 31 3.24 4.36 -2.23
CA LEU A 31 1.95 4.87 -1.80
C LEU A 31 2.05 6.41 -1.76
N SER A 32 1.31 7.11 -2.60
CA SER A 32 1.49 8.57 -2.81
C SER A 32 0.18 9.36 -2.90
N GLY A 33 0.25 10.67 -2.64
CA GLY A 33 -0.91 11.59 -2.67
C GLY A 33 -1.59 11.73 -1.31
N GLU A 34 -2.92 11.67 -1.29
CA GLU A 34 -3.72 11.88 -0.09
C GLU A 34 -4.61 10.68 0.20
N SER A 35 -4.78 10.35 1.49
CA SER A 35 -5.61 9.23 1.93
C SER A 35 -6.65 9.67 2.96
N PHE A 36 -7.87 9.85 2.46
CA PHE A 36 -9.07 10.12 3.24
C PHE A 36 -10.22 9.34 2.61
N LEU A 37 -10.44 8.13 3.11
CA LEU A 37 -11.38 7.15 2.55
C LEU A 37 -12.50 6.86 3.54
N GLU A 38 -13.68 6.52 3.01
CA GLU A 38 -14.82 6.04 3.81
C GLU A 38 -14.55 4.64 4.36
N ASP A 39 -14.26 3.68 3.49
CA ASP A 39 -13.82 2.34 3.86
C ASP A 39 -12.31 2.19 3.65
N THR A 40 -11.56 2.63 4.65
CA THR A 40 -10.09 2.54 4.60
C THR A 40 -9.60 1.10 4.64
N GLN A 41 -10.29 0.22 5.38
CA GLN A 41 -9.84 -1.17 5.55
C GLN A 41 -10.00 -1.96 4.25
N GLU A 42 -11.11 -1.78 3.54
CA GLU A 42 -11.32 -2.40 2.25
C GLU A 42 -10.25 -2.00 1.23
N PHE A 43 -9.86 -0.71 1.21
CA PHE A 43 -8.82 -0.22 0.30
C PHE A 43 -7.42 -0.77 0.63
N TYR A 44 -7.03 -0.79 1.90
CA TYR A 44 -5.67 -1.19 2.30
C TYR A 44 -5.48 -2.70 2.41
N LYS A 45 -6.54 -3.48 2.61
CA LYS A 45 -6.48 -4.94 2.68
C LYS A 45 -5.70 -5.60 1.53
N PRO A 46 -6.00 -5.33 0.24
CA PRO A 46 -5.25 -5.95 -0.85
C PRO A 46 -3.77 -5.53 -0.86
N LEU A 47 -3.43 -4.35 -0.33
CA LEU A 47 -2.04 -3.90 -0.23
C LEU A 47 -1.27 -4.67 0.84
N ILE A 48 -1.92 -4.93 1.98
CA ILE A 48 -1.39 -5.73 3.08
C ILE A 48 -1.18 -7.17 2.61
N ASP A 49 -2.22 -7.79 2.04
CA ASP A 49 -2.17 -9.17 1.54
C ASP A 49 -1.05 -9.33 0.49
N TRP A 50 -0.85 -8.32 -0.37
CA TRP A 50 0.23 -8.31 -1.35
C TRP A 50 1.62 -8.26 -0.71
N LEU A 51 1.82 -7.39 0.30
CA LEU A 51 3.09 -7.32 1.03
C LEU A 51 3.39 -8.64 1.74
N GLU A 52 2.40 -9.26 2.38
CA GLU A 52 2.55 -10.57 3.03
C GLU A 52 2.95 -11.64 2.01
N GLU A 53 2.33 -11.66 0.84
CA GLU A 53 2.69 -12.60 -0.21
C GLU A 53 4.11 -12.34 -0.75
N TYR A 54 4.49 -11.08 -0.94
CA TYR A 54 5.82 -10.71 -1.41
C TYR A 54 6.91 -11.13 -0.41
N THR A 55 6.72 -10.80 0.87
CA THR A 55 7.70 -11.10 1.93
C THR A 55 7.81 -12.60 2.19
N THR A 56 6.74 -13.37 2.00
CA THR A 56 6.74 -14.82 2.25
C THR A 56 7.18 -15.65 1.05
N LYS A 57 6.78 -15.29 -0.18
CA LYS A 57 7.06 -16.09 -1.39
C LYS A 57 8.27 -15.60 -2.18
N ILE A 58 8.40 -14.29 -2.39
CA ILE A 58 9.47 -13.71 -3.22
C ILE A 58 10.75 -13.52 -2.40
N LYS A 59 10.64 -13.11 -1.12
CA LYS A 59 11.75 -12.99 -0.17
C LYS A 59 12.93 -12.14 -0.68
N LYS A 60 12.62 -11.09 -1.43
CA LYS A 60 13.61 -10.11 -1.92
C LYS A 60 13.52 -8.81 -1.10
N PRO A 61 14.57 -7.97 -1.13
CA PRO A 61 14.49 -6.64 -0.55
C PRO A 61 13.27 -5.87 -1.08
N ILE A 62 12.72 -5.03 -0.22
CA ILE A 62 11.58 -4.17 -0.54
C ILE A 62 11.94 -2.72 -0.22
N ALA A 63 11.59 -1.82 -1.12
CA ALA A 63 11.69 -0.38 -0.91
C ALA A 63 10.28 0.19 -0.84
N PHE A 64 9.79 0.42 0.38
CA PHE A 64 8.45 0.97 0.62
C PHE A 64 8.51 2.50 0.74
N LEU A 65 7.93 3.20 -0.23
CA LEU A 65 7.96 4.65 -0.38
C LEU A 65 6.60 5.22 0.01
N ILE A 66 6.51 5.85 1.18
CA ILE A 66 5.32 6.58 1.62
C ILE A 66 5.50 8.05 1.28
N LYS A 67 4.76 8.53 0.28
CA LYS A 67 4.75 9.90 -0.22
C LYS A 67 3.37 10.53 -0.04
N LEU A 68 2.81 10.36 1.15
CA LEU A 68 1.51 10.94 1.48
C LEU A 68 1.66 12.38 1.97
N THR A 69 0.88 13.30 1.39
CA THR A 69 0.82 14.72 1.78
C THR A 69 -0.26 14.96 2.83
N TYR A 70 -1.30 14.12 2.88
CA TYR A 70 -2.36 14.15 3.88
C TYR A 70 -2.91 12.75 4.12
N PHE A 71 -3.18 12.41 5.38
CA PHE A 71 -3.91 11.21 5.74
C PHE A 71 -4.64 11.35 7.08
N ASN A 72 -5.77 10.65 7.24
CA ASN A 72 -6.56 10.67 8.48
C ASN A 72 -6.18 9.55 9.46
N THR A 73 -6.80 9.54 10.65
CA THR A 73 -6.57 8.55 11.70
C THR A 73 -6.86 7.12 11.24
N SER A 74 -7.90 6.92 10.43
CA SER A 74 -8.21 5.59 9.88
C SER A 74 -7.06 5.08 9.01
N THR A 75 -6.53 5.93 8.13
CA THR A 75 -5.37 5.60 7.29
C THR A 75 -4.13 5.29 8.12
N SER A 76 -3.85 6.05 9.18
CA SER A 76 -2.67 5.81 10.01
C SER A 76 -2.65 4.40 10.63
N ARG A 77 -3.83 3.82 10.90
CA ARG A 77 -3.93 2.44 11.41
C ARG A 77 -3.52 1.44 10.33
N CYS A 78 -4.03 1.58 9.11
CA CYS A 78 -3.66 0.71 8.00
C CYS A 78 -2.18 0.87 7.59
N ILE A 79 -1.60 2.07 7.70
CA ILE A 79 -0.16 2.26 7.51
C ILE A 79 0.63 1.49 8.56
N LEU A 80 0.21 1.51 9.83
CA LEU A 80 0.85 0.69 10.86
C LEU A 80 0.75 -0.81 10.54
N ASP A 81 -0.40 -1.26 10.02
CA ASP A 81 -0.58 -2.66 9.61
C ASP A 81 0.37 -3.04 8.46
N LEU A 82 0.53 -2.18 7.44
CA LEU A 82 1.55 -2.36 6.39
C LEU A 82 2.97 -2.45 6.96
N LEU A 83 3.33 -1.55 7.89
CA LEU A 83 4.66 -1.54 8.52
C LEU A 83 4.90 -2.79 9.39
N ASN A 84 3.85 -3.32 10.03
CA ASN A 84 3.95 -4.55 10.81
C ASN A 84 4.30 -5.76 9.94
N VAL A 85 3.79 -5.84 8.71
CA VAL A 85 4.18 -6.89 7.74
C VAL A 85 5.67 -6.80 7.38
N LEU A 86 6.24 -5.59 7.37
CA LEU A 86 7.62 -5.32 6.97
C LEU A 86 8.63 -5.33 8.13
N LYS A 87 8.16 -5.57 9.35
CA LYS A 87 8.96 -5.43 10.57
C LYS A 87 10.02 -6.52 10.73
N ASP A 88 9.74 -7.72 10.24
CA ASP A 88 10.53 -8.94 10.47
C ASP A 88 11.12 -9.49 9.15
#